data_AF-A0A951HZL2-F1
#
_entry.id   AF-A0A951HZL2-F1
#
_cell.length_a   1.000
_cell.length_b   1.000
_cell.length_c   1.000
_cell.angle_alpha   90.00
_cell.angle_beta   90.00
_cell.angle_gamma   90.00
#
_symmetry.space_group_name_H-M   'P 1'
#
loop_
_entity.id
_entity.type
_entity.pdbx_description
1 polymer ?
#
loop_
_entity_poly.entity_id
_entity_poly.type
_entity_poly.pdbx_seq_one_letter_code
_entity_poly.pdbx_strand_id
1 'polypeptide(L)' 'VSLADAVEDLERGMIAEALRRHKGNVTRAARDLGLTRRGLQLKLGRYELSASA' A
#
# COMPACT_ATOMS: atom_id res chain seq x y z
N VAL A 1 21.53 -5.13 1.17
CA VAL A 1 20.41 -4.24 0.80
C VAL A 1 20.60 -3.82 -0.63
N SER A 2 19.71 -4.28 -1.51
CA SER A 2 19.66 -3.83 -2.90
C SER A 2 18.73 -2.63 -3.04
N LEU A 3 18.79 -1.94 -4.20
CA LEU A 3 17.83 -0.90 -4.51
C LEU A 3 16.39 -1.45 -4.56
N ALA A 4 16.22 -2.68 -5.03
CA ALA A 4 14.91 -3.33 -5.09
C ALA A 4 14.30 -3.50 -3.68
N ASP A 5 15.11 -3.96 -2.72
CA ASP A 5 14.67 -4.12 -1.33
C ASP A 5 14.25 -2.78 -0.73
N ALA A 6 15.05 -1.73 -0.95
CA ALA A 6 14.75 -0.39 -0.42
C ALA A 6 13.47 0.22 -1.01
N VAL A 7 13.21 -0.01 -2.31
CA VAL A 7 11.97 0.42 -2.97
C VAL A 7 10.78 -0.35 -2.42
N GLU A 8 10.92 -1.64 -2.16
CA GLU A 8 9.86 -2.46 -1.57
C GLU A 8 9.50 -1.97 -0.16
N ASP A 9 10.49 -1.71 0.70
CA ASP A 9 10.27 -1.22 2.05
C ASP A 9 9.58 0.15 2.06
N LEU A 10 10.02 1.06 1.20
CA LEU A 10 9.39 2.37 1.02
C LEU A 10 7.93 2.21 0.59
N GLU A 11 7.68 1.36 -0.41
CA GLU A 11 6.33 1.14 -0.93
C GLU A 11 5.40 0.52 0.12
N ARG A 12 5.88 -0.48 0.89
CA ARG A 12 5.14 -1.06 2.01
C ARG A 12 4.78 -0.01 3.05
N GLY A 13 5.73 0.86 3.40
CA GLY A 13 5.52 1.97 4.35
C GLY A 13 4.44 2.94 3.88
N MET A 14 4.53 3.40 2.63
CA MET A 14 3.56 4.33 2.04
C MET A 14 2.15 3.73 1.98
N ILE A 15 2.03 2.46 1.57
CA ILE A 15 0.75 1.75 1.53
C ILE A 15 0.13 1.63 2.92
N ALA A 16 0.91 1.21 3.91
CA ALA A 16 0.43 1.06 5.28
C ALA A 16 -0.03 2.40 5.86
N GLU A 17 0.71 3.48 5.60
CA GLU A 17 0.33 4.81 6.07
C GLU A 17 -0.95 5.33 5.41
N ALA A 18 -1.10 5.20 4.10
CA ALA A 18 -2.31 5.59 3.39
C ALA A 18 -3.53 4.80 3.89
N LEU A 19 -3.38 3.49 4.13
CA LEU A 19 -4.44 2.68 4.73
C LEU A 19 -4.82 3.17 6.13
N ARG A 20 -3.84 3.48 6.99
CA ARG A 20 -4.13 4.05 8.32
C ARG A 20 -4.85 5.39 8.23
N ARG A 21 -4.35 6.32 7.40
CA ARG A 21 -4.96 7.65 7.16
C ARG A 21 -6.41 7.54 6.71
N HIS A 22 -6.72 6.56 5.87
CA HIS A 22 -8.06 6.35 5.33
C HIS A 22 -8.87 5.26 6.05
N LYS A 23 -8.45 4.83 7.25
CA LYS A 23 -9.14 3.85 8.09
C LYS A 23 -9.48 2.55 7.33
N GLY A 24 -8.50 2.00 6.62
CA GLY A 24 -8.64 0.78 5.84
C GLY A 24 -9.42 0.93 4.52
N ASN A 25 -9.87 2.14 4.15
CA ASN A 25 -10.58 2.35 2.89
C ASN A 25 -9.62 2.27 1.70
N VAL A 26 -9.52 1.08 1.11
CA VAL A 26 -8.62 0.77 -0.03
C VAL A 26 -8.87 1.70 -1.23
N THR A 27 -10.11 2.08 -1.53
CA THR A 27 -10.40 2.97 -2.67
C THR A 27 -9.84 4.37 -2.44
N ARG A 28 -9.97 4.92 -1.22
CA ARG A 28 -9.42 6.23 -0.87
C ARG A 28 -7.89 6.20 -0.77
N ALA A 29 -7.32 5.17 -0.15
CA ALA A 29 -5.87 4.97 -0.08
C ALA A 29 -5.24 4.81 -1.47
N ALA A 30 -5.90 4.09 -2.39
CA ALA A 30 -5.41 3.97 -3.76
C ALA A 30 -5.37 5.33 -4.47
N ARG A 31 -6.43 6.14 -4.33
CA ARG A 31 -6.49 7.48 -4.91
C ARG A 31 -5.42 8.40 -4.33
N ASP A 32 -5.19 8.35 -3.01
CA ASP A 32 -4.14 9.12 -2.32
C ASP A 32 -2.75 8.77 -2.84
N LEU A 33 -2.50 7.49 -3.13
CA LEU A 33 -1.25 7.00 -3.70
C LEU A 33 -1.15 7.14 -5.24
N GLY A 34 -2.14 7.72 -5.92
CA GLY A 34 -2.16 7.82 -7.38
C GLY A 34 -2.33 6.48 -8.10
N LEU A 35 -2.84 5.46 -7.41
CA LEU A 35 -3.07 4.11 -7.93
C LEU A 35 -4.54 3.87 -8.26
N THR A 36 -4.80 2.88 -9.10
CA THR A 36 -6.13 2.28 -9.20
C THR A 36 -6.41 1.40 -7.98
N ARG A 37 -7.69 1.26 -7.60
CA ARG A 37 -8.09 0.32 -6.51
C ARG A 37 -7.55 -1.09 -6.76
N ARG A 38 -7.64 -1.59 -8.00
CA ARG A 38 -7.15 -2.92 -8.38
C ARG A 38 -5.63 -3.03 -8.25
N GLY A 39 -4.89 -2.00 -8.66
CA GLY A 39 -3.45 -1.94 -8.52
C GLY A 39 -3.01 -2.00 -7.06
N LEU A 40 -3.68 -1.24 -6.18
CA LEU A 40 -3.41 -1.31 -4.74
C LEU A 40 -3.72 -2.70 -4.17
N GLN A 41 -4.84 -3.32 -4.54
CA GLN A 41 -5.17 -4.69 -4.08
C GLN A 41 -4.11 -5.73 -4.47
N LEU A 42 -3.54 -5.64 -5.67
CA LEU A 42 -2.46 -6.55 -6.09
C LEU A 42 -1.19 -6.35 -5.24
N LYS A 43 -0.84 -5.11 -4.93
CA LYS A 43 0.31 -4.79 -4.06
C LYS A 43 0.08 -5.25 -2.62
N LEU A 44 -1.13 -5.07 -2.08
CA LEU A 44 -1.50 -5.60 -0.76
C LEU A 44 -1.33 -7.12 -0.70
N GLY A 45 -1.78 -7.84 -1.73
CA GLY A 45 -1.56 -9.29 -1.83
C GLY A 45 -0.09 -9.68 -1.93
N ARG A 46 0.71 -8.95 -2.72
CA ARG A 46 2.17 -9.17 -2.84
C ARG A 46 2.90 -9.00 -1.52
N TYR A 47 2.50 -8.00 -0.74
CA TYR A 47 3.17 -7.63 0.50
C TYR A 47 2.55 -8.25 1.75
N GLU A 48 1.51 -9.08 1.59
CA GLU A 48 0.74 -9.65 2.69
C GLU A 48 0.22 -8.57 3.67
N LEU A 49 -0.03 -7.38 3.15
CA LEU A 49 -0.57 -6.26 3.91
C LEU A 49 -2.09 -6.35 3.93
N SER A 50 -2.67 -6.43 5.12
CA SER A 50 -4.13 -6.37 5.29
C SER A 50 -4.56 -4.95 5.66
N ALA A 51 -5.77 -4.56 5.24
CA ALA A 51 -6.37 -3.30 5.64
C ALA A 51 -6.86 -3.30 7.11
N SER A 52 -6.68 -4.41 7.85
CA SER A 52 -7.08 -4.53 9.24
C SER A 52 -6.01 -3.97 10.16
N ALA A 53 -6.35 -2.86 10.80
CA ALA A 53 -6.02 -2.62 12.20
C ALA A 53 -7.26 -2.93 13.03
#